data_AF-X0GY04-F1
#
_entry.id   AF-X0GY04-F1
#
_cell.length_a   1.000
_cell.length_b   1.000
_cell.length_c   1.000
_cell.angle_alpha   90.00
_cell.angle_beta   90.00
_cell.angle_gamma   90.00
#
_symmetry.space_group_name_H-M   'P 1'
#
loop_
_entity.id
_entity.type
_entity.pdbx_description
1 polymer ?
#
loop_
_entity_poly.entity_id
_entity_poly.type
_entity_poly.pdbx_seq_one_letter_code
_entity_poly.pdbx_strand_id
1 'polypeptide(L)'
;MSTQTPSNNGHRQQNITPSQVQALKRLELHYDILYQAIICIPCGFAFKTDDDRVGLHVKEKHGVSKNRRQKLNALVNSLHLPDLDELPKRPDGSAQHPFLALQTDTECKHCNLRSTSHDILSRHLKKVHTREINGISARGKRWLRDHIRDNLTFQSWKANDIQKSWIVVITDDQQSLQKGPDRSLQAVPDVIKEFAQKLVSEQRGRSDKQQCSPNFHGTLGKKELLTNWMRRTRWDETFSQARRDILVTLSEVPLTTSQPFWIGVHDGEQICSPVKDECKLALIVQALDRLFDRCADTVMHTDVSVRRWLRGRFPDRPYKAPFELIMRSASESQYRKEFKRCLCFWLRVLQLPKPVVPSVTGRGLSGPQRD
;
A
#
# COMPACT_ATOMS: atom_id res chain seq x y z
N MET A 1 5.14 30.57 59.32
CA MET A 1 5.04 29.09 59.43
C MET A 1 4.20 28.59 58.26
N SER A 2 4.59 27.68 57.39
CA SER A 2 5.88 27.25 56.86
C SER A 2 5.49 26.64 55.51
N THR A 3 6.02 27.19 54.43
CA THR A 3 5.87 26.67 53.07
C THR A 3 6.64 25.36 52.96
N GLN A 4 5.95 24.22 52.82
CA GLN A 4 6.57 22.95 52.50
C GLN A 4 6.61 22.76 50.98
N THR A 5 7.76 23.06 50.40
CA THR A 5 8.20 22.56 49.11
C THR A 5 8.36 21.03 49.15
N PRO A 6 7.85 20.26 48.19
CA PRO A 6 8.20 18.86 48.08
C PRO A 6 9.63 18.69 47.56
N SER A 7 10.28 17.70 48.16
CA SER A 7 11.69 17.42 48.14
C SER A 7 12.25 17.14 46.74
N ASN A 8 13.41 17.72 46.50
CA ASN A 8 14.29 17.55 45.35
C ASN A 8 14.79 16.10 45.30
N ASN A 9 14.21 15.25 44.46
CA ASN A 9 14.71 13.90 44.21
C ASN A 9 16.05 14.01 43.47
N GLY A 10 17.14 13.86 44.22
CA GLY A 10 18.49 13.85 43.70
C GLY A 10 18.68 12.73 42.68
N HIS A 11 18.76 13.09 41.40
CA HIS A 11 19.32 12.23 40.37
C HIS A 11 20.78 11.96 40.74
N ARG A 12 21.04 10.75 41.25
CA ARG A 12 22.39 10.23 41.49
C ARG A 12 23.05 10.08 40.10
N GLN A 13 23.71 11.14 39.62
CA GLN A 13 24.54 11.08 38.42
C GLN A 13 25.69 10.11 38.71
N GLN A 14 25.57 8.88 38.23
CA GLN A 14 26.66 7.92 38.30
C GLN A 14 27.72 8.32 37.28
N ASN A 15 28.96 8.48 37.76
CA ASN A 15 30.08 8.98 36.98
C ASN A 15 30.65 7.88 36.08
N ILE A 16 30.05 7.67 34.91
CA ILE A 16 30.73 6.94 33.83
C ILE A 16 31.89 7.80 33.31
N THR A 17 33.09 7.23 33.27
CA THR A 17 34.27 7.96 32.76
C THR A 17 34.26 8.03 31.23
N PRO A 18 34.86 9.07 30.61
CA PRO A 18 34.94 9.17 29.15
C PRO A 18 35.60 7.95 28.49
N SER A 19 36.58 7.33 29.16
CA SER A 19 37.25 6.12 28.69
C SER A 19 36.32 4.89 28.68
N GLN A 20 35.42 4.78 29.66
CA GLN A 20 34.38 3.74 29.70
C GLN A 20 33.32 3.95 28.61
N VAL A 21 32.88 5.19 28.38
CA VAL A 21 31.98 5.52 27.26
C VAL A 21 32.62 5.15 25.93
N GLN A 22 33.91 5.42 25.75
CA GLN A 22 34.60 5.07 24.52
C GLN A 22 34.80 3.56 24.36
N ALA A 23 34.99 2.82 25.45
CA ALA A 23 35.01 1.36 25.43
C ALA A 23 33.66 0.77 24.97
N LEU A 24 32.54 1.32 25.43
CA LEU A 24 31.19 0.94 24.97
C LEU A 24 30.99 1.27 23.48
N LYS A 25 31.41 2.46 23.03
CA LYS A 25 31.33 2.85 21.61
C LYS A 25 32.11 1.90 20.69
N ARG A 26 33.28 1.39 21.11
CA ARG A 26 34.06 0.39 20.34
C ARG A 26 33.37 -0.96 20.18
N LEU A 27 32.32 -1.20 20.96
CA LEU A 27 31.47 -2.38 20.91
C LEU A 27 30.08 -2.05 20.35
N GLU A 28 29.91 -0.87 19.75
CA GLU A 28 28.64 -0.37 19.20
C GLU A 28 27.52 -0.30 20.27
N LEU A 29 27.91 -0.01 21.50
CA LEU A 29 27.01 0.23 22.62
C LEU A 29 26.96 1.72 22.95
N HIS A 30 25.74 2.23 23.16
CA HIS A 30 25.50 3.59 23.61
C HIS A 30 25.03 3.58 25.07
N TYR A 31 25.58 4.47 25.90
CA TYR A 31 25.08 4.70 27.25
C TYR A 31 24.25 5.98 27.27
N ASP A 32 22.95 5.84 27.51
CA ASP A 32 22.04 6.95 27.74
C ASP A 32 22.20 7.42 29.19
N ILE A 33 22.75 8.62 29.36
CA ILE A 33 23.03 9.21 30.68
C ILE A 33 21.73 9.64 31.38
N LEU A 34 20.71 10.05 30.63
CA LEU A 34 19.46 10.59 31.17
C LEU A 34 18.61 9.47 31.76
N TYR A 35 18.54 8.33 31.07
CA TYR A 35 17.73 7.19 31.47
C TYR A 35 18.55 6.03 32.03
N GLN A 36 19.87 6.19 32.16
CA GLN A 36 20.79 5.19 32.70
C GLN A 36 20.60 3.81 32.04
N ALA A 37 20.60 3.80 30.70
CA ALA A 37 20.33 2.60 29.91
C ALA A 37 21.46 2.35 28.90
N ILE A 38 21.84 1.09 28.72
CA ILE A 38 22.78 0.68 27.66
C ILE A 38 21.99 0.19 26.47
N ILE A 39 22.21 0.80 25.32
CA ILE A 39 21.51 0.55 24.06
C ILE A 39 22.48 -0.10 23.07
N CYS A 40 22.03 -1.19 22.46
CA CYS A 40 22.71 -1.78 21.32
C CYS A 40 22.44 -0.93 20.07
N ILE A 41 23.45 -0.28 19.49
CA ILE A 41 23.26 0.54 18.30
C ILE A 41 22.77 -0.31 17.11
N PRO A 42 23.35 -1.49 16.81
CA PRO A 42 22.92 -2.30 15.67
C PRO A 42 21.53 -2.91 15.84
N CYS A 43 21.13 -3.26 17.08
CA CYS A 43 19.84 -3.89 17.33
C CYS A 43 18.73 -2.89 17.68
N GLY A 44 19.08 -1.68 18.11
CA GLY A 44 18.14 -0.60 18.39
C GLY A 44 17.29 -0.80 19.65
N PHE A 45 17.77 -1.48 20.68
CA PHE A 45 17.06 -1.63 21.95
C PHE A 45 18.02 -1.62 23.15
N ALA A 46 17.49 -1.32 24.33
CA ALA A 46 18.21 -1.31 25.59
C ALA A 46 18.31 -2.71 26.22
N PHE A 47 19.38 -2.96 26.97
CA PHE A 47 19.61 -4.23 27.64
C PHE A 47 19.05 -4.28 29.05
N LYS A 48 18.53 -5.46 29.42
CA LYS A 48 18.30 -5.78 30.82
C LYS A 48 19.65 -5.96 31.51
N THR A 49 19.75 -5.48 32.74
CA THR A 49 20.99 -5.31 33.49
C THR A 49 21.36 -6.54 34.32
N ASP A 50 20.56 -7.62 34.24
CA ASP A 50 20.84 -8.90 34.87
C ASP A 50 22.00 -9.64 34.18
N ASP A 51 22.84 -10.24 35.03
CA ASP A 51 24.14 -10.88 34.77
C ASP A 51 24.36 -11.46 33.36
N ASP A 52 25.49 -11.06 32.79
CA ASP A 52 26.11 -11.56 31.55
C ASP A 52 25.34 -11.42 30.23
N ARG A 53 24.10 -10.91 30.23
CA ARG A 53 23.27 -10.79 29.02
C ARG A 53 23.86 -9.87 27.96
N VAL A 54 24.50 -8.77 28.36
CA VAL A 54 25.11 -7.80 27.42
C VAL A 54 26.31 -8.44 26.71
N GLY A 55 27.23 -9.02 27.47
CA GLY A 55 28.40 -9.70 26.91
C GLY A 55 28.06 -10.95 26.11
N LEU A 56 26.98 -11.67 26.45
CA LEU A 56 26.50 -12.81 25.68
C LEU A 56 25.83 -12.37 24.38
N HIS A 57 24.97 -11.35 24.42
CA HIS A 57 24.32 -10.80 23.23
C HIS A 57 25.34 -10.32 22.21
N VAL A 58 26.33 -9.54 22.64
CA VAL A 58 27.35 -8.99 21.74
C VAL A 58 28.24 -10.10 21.15
N LYS A 59 28.42 -11.22 21.87
CA LYS A 59 29.05 -12.44 21.33
C LYS A 59 28.16 -13.12 20.28
N GLU A 60 26.90 -13.38 20.61
CA GLU A 60 25.99 -14.20 19.78
C GLU A 60 25.43 -13.47 18.56
N LYS A 61 25.11 -12.18 18.69
CA LYS A 61 24.50 -11.36 17.63
C LYS A 61 25.50 -10.58 16.80
N HIS A 62 26.66 -10.24 17.37
CA HIS A 62 27.68 -9.42 16.71
C HIS A 62 29.05 -10.10 16.58
N GLY A 63 29.19 -11.35 17.01
CA GLY A 63 30.42 -12.13 16.81
C GLY A 63 31.65 -11.57 17.54
N VAL A 64 31.47 -10.77 18.59
CA VAL A 64 32.59 -10.12 19.27
C VAL A 64 33.42 -11.13 20.08
N SER A 65 34.72 -11.11 19.85
CA SER A 65 35.68 -12.01 20.50
C SER A 65 35.78 -11.80 22.01
N LYS A 66 36.18 -12.85 22.74
CA LYS A 66 36.30 -12.84 24.21
C LYS A 66 37.20 -11.70 24.71
N ASN A 67 38.33 -11.44 24.05
CA ASN A 67 39.28 -10.40 24.44
C ASN A 67 38.67 -8.99 24.37
N ARG A 68 37.81 -8.73 23.37
CA ARG A 68 37.16 -7.42 23.19
C ARG A 68 36.05 -7.16 24.21
N ARG A 69 35.39 -8.22 24.70
CA ARG A 69 34.28 -8.12 25.68
C ARG A 69 34.68 -8.43 27.13
N GLN A 70 35.94 -8.76 27.40
CA GLN A 70 36.40 -9.28 28.70
C GLN A 70 36.08 -8.36 29.89
N LYS A 71 36.10 -7.03 29.69
CA LYS A 71 35.82 -6.04 30.74
C LYS A 71 34.39 -5.48 30.69
N LEU A 72 33.57 -5.91 29.73
CA LEU A 72 32.24 -5.35 29.49
C LEU A 72 31.28 -5.67 30.64
N ASN A 73 31.17 -6.93 31.05
CA ASN A 73 30.22 -7.32 32.10
C ASN A 73 30.58 -6.69 33.46
N ALA A 74 31.88 -6.63 33.79
CA ALA A 74 32.35 -5.93 34.98
C ALA A 74 31.99 -4.42 34.96
N LEU A 75 32.10 -3.78 33.79
CA LEU A 75 31.69 -2.39 33.61
C LEU A 75 30.18 -2.21 33.78
N VAL A 76 29.36 -3.04 33.11
CA VAL A 76 27.89 -2.98 33.21
C VAL A 76 27.42 -3.19 34.65
N ASN A 77 27.97 -4.20 35.33
CA ASN A 77 27.61 -4.51 36.72
C ASN A 77 28.02 -3.38 37.67
N SER A 78 29.15 -2.69 37.41
CA SER A 78 29.58 -1.53 38.21
C SER A 78 28.66 -0.31 38.09
N LEU A 79 27.87 -0.23 37.02
CA LEU A 79 26.97 0.89 36.78
C LEU A 79 25.62 0.74 37.52
N HIS A 80 25.32 -0.40 38.17
CA HIS A 80 24.08 -0.58 38.96
C HIS A 80 22.82 0.01 38.29
N LEU A 81 22.64 -0.31 37.02
CA LEU A 81 21.59 0.27 36.18
C LEU A 81 20.21 -0.27 36.57
N PRO A 82 19.16 0.58 36.54
CA PRO A 82 17.79 0.17 36.90
C PRO A 82 17.24 -0.88 35.93
N ASP A 83 16.22 -1.64 36.36
CA ASP A 83 15.53 -2.55 35.44
C ASP A 83 14.83 -1.72 34.34
N LEU A 84 14.88 -2.22 33.10
CA LEU A 84 14.19 -1.59 31.98
C LEU A 84 12.68 -1.50 32.19
N ASP A 85 12.11 -2.36 33.05
CA ASP A 85 10.70 -2.27 33.41
C ASP A 85 10.36 -1.07 34.29
N GLU A 86 11.33 -0.56 35.03
CA GLU A 86 11.19 0.58 35.95
C GLU A 86 11.48 1.91 35.25
N LEU A 87 12.07 1.88 34.05
CA LEU A 87 12.34 3.08 33.28
C LEU A 87 11.04 3.81 32.89
N PRO A 88 10.97 5.14 33.09
CA PRO A 88 9.80 5.89 32.70
C PRO A 88 9.62 5.87 31.18
N LYS A 89 8.37 5.71 30.75
CA LYS A 89 7.98 5.89 29.35
C LYS A 89 8.20 7.37 28.98
N ARG A 90 8.89 7.62 27.86
CA ARG A 90 9.01 8.99 27.31
C ARG A 90 7.63 9.49 26.87
N PRO A 91 7.35 10.80 26.99
CA PRO A 91 6.05 11.35 26.60
C PRO A 91 5.80 11.14 25.10
N ASP A 92 4.55 10.83 24.74
CA ASP A 92 4.14 10.74 23.34
C ASP A 92 4.35 12.11 22.67
N GLY A 93 4.89 12.11 21.45
CA GLY A 93 5.31 13.34 20.75
C GLY A 93 6.78 13.70 20.96
N SER A 94 7.55 12.89 21.69
CA SER A 94 8.99 13.08 21.85
C SER A 94 9.75 12.98 20.52
N ALA A 95 10.86 13.72 20.42
CA ALA A 95 11.82 13.55 19.34
C ALA A 95 12.42 12.13 19.34
N GLN A 96 12.72 11.64 18.14
CA GLN A 96 13.30 10.32 17.92
C GLN A 96 14.58 10.14 18.76
N HIS A 97 14.65 9.04 19.51
CA HIS A 97 15.89 8.62 20.14
C HIS A 97 16.85 8.10 19.06
N PRO A 98 18.09 8.63 18.95
CA PRO A 98 19.00 8.32 17.84
C PRO A 98 19.37 6.84 17.71
N PHE A 99 19.38 6.10 18.82
CA PHE A 99 19.88 4.72 18.88
C PHE A 99 18.80 3.66 19.13
N LEU A 100 17.51 4.03 19.20
CA LEU A 100 16.41 3.07 19.37
C LEU A 100 15.70 2.79 18.05
N ALA A 101 15.30 1.54 17.83
CA ALA A 101 14.60 1.10 16.63
C ALA A 101 13.21 1.73 16.55
N LEU A 102 12.85 2.18 15.36
CA LEU A 102 11.48 2.60 15.05
C LEU A 102 10.60 1.38 14.82
N GLN A 103 9.40 1.42 15.40
CA GLN A 103 8.37 0.40 15.23
C GLN A 103 7.13 1.05 14.61
N THR A 104 6.49 0.36 13.67
CA THR A 104 5.26 0.84 13.04
C THR A 104 4.07 0.10 13.64
N ASP A 105 3.34 0.77 14.52
CA ASP A 105 2.19 0.17 15.22
C ASP A 105 0.92 0.97 14.97
N THR A 106 -0.17 0.47 15.55
CA THR A 106 -1.50 1.07 15.47
C THR A 106 -2.07 1.22 16.87
N GLU A 107 -2.83 2.29 17.11
CA GLU A 107 -3.49 2.54 18.39
C GLU A 107 -4.99 2.70 18.24
N CYS A 108 -5.73 2.34 19.29
CA CYS A 108 -7.16 2.64 19.39
C CYS A 108 -7.37 4.16 19.50
N LYS A 109 -8.37 4.73 18.82
CA LYS A 109 -8.71 6.17 18.95
C LYS A 109 -9.39 6.52 20.28
N HIS A 110 -9.99 5.53 20.93
CA HIS A 110 -10.85 5.71 22.10
C HIS A 110 -10.15 5.36 23.41
N CYS A 111 -9.01 4.67 23.35
CA CYS A 111 -8.22 4.32 24.52
C CYS A 111 -6.75 4.15 24.16
N ASN A 112 -5.89 4.04 25.17
CA ASN A 112 -4.44 3.91 24.98
C ASN A 112 -3.97 2.49 24.57
N LEU A 113 -4.87 1.63 24.08
CA LEU A 113 -4.48 0.28 23.65
C LEU A 113 -3.72 0.34 22.33
N ARG A 114 -2.50 -0.22 22.33
CA ARG A 114 -1.59 -0.31 21.18
C ARG A 114 -1.39 -1.75 20.73
N SER A 115 -1.32 -1.98 19.42
CA SER A 115 -1.01 -3.30 18.87
C SER A 115 -0.43 -3.19 17.45
N THR A 116 0.44 -4.14 17.11
CA THR A 116 0.87 -4.41 15.73
C THR A 116 -0.21 -5.11 14.91
N SER A 117 -1.20 -5.73 15.58
CA SER A 117 -2.25 -6.52 14.94
C SER A 117 -3.59 -5.78 14.92
N HIS A 118 -4.06 -5.50 13.71
CA HIS A 118 -5.37 -4.92 13.48
C HIS A 118 -6.50 -5.85 13.97
N ASP A 119 -6.28 -7.17 14.03
CA ASP A 119 -7.27 -8.13 14.50
C ASP A 119 -7.48 -8.04 16.02
N ILE A 120 -6.41 -7.75 16.77
CA ILE A 120 -6.48 -7.52 18.22
C ILE A 120 -7.27 -6.24 18.49
N LEU A 121 -6.95 -5.15 17.78
CA LEU A 121 -7.69 -3.88 17.92
C LEU A 121 -9.14 -4.00 17.46
N SER A 122 -9.42 -4.75 16.39
CA SER A 122 -10.79 -4.96 15.91
C SER A 122 -11.64 -5.75 16.92
N ARG A 123 -11.06 -6.76 17.58
CA ARG A 123 -11.72 -7.48 18.68
C ARG A 123 -11.92 -6.60 19.90
N HIS A 124 -10.92 -5.81 20.26
CA HIS A 124 -11.00 -4.83 21.36
C HIS A 124 -12.12 -3.82 21.14
N LEU A 125 -12.17 -3.18 19.97
CA LEU A 125 -13.18 -2.18 19.62
C LEU A 125 -14.60 -2.76 19.74
N LYS A 126 -14.82 -3.97 19.25
CA LYS A 126 -16.13 -4.64 19.35
C LYS A 126 -16.54 -4.93 20.79
N LYS A 127 -15.58 -5.21 21.69
CA LYS A 127 -15.84 -5.65 23.07
C LYS A 127 -15.93 -4.48 24.06
N VAL A 128 -15.08 -3.48 23.91
CA VAL A 128 -14.91 -2.39 24.89
C VAL A 128 -15.55 -1.10 24.39
N HIS A 129 -15.49 -0.82 23.09
CA HIS A 129 -15.97 0.43 22.49
C HIS A 129 -17.22 0.22 21.62
N THR A 130 -18.13 -0.66 22.05
CA THR A 130 -19.32 -1.03 21.27
C THR A 130 -20.27 0.15 21.05
N ARG A 131 -20.30 1.14 21.95
CA ARG A 131 -21.20 2.30 21.84
C ARG A 131 -20.68 3.30 20.82
N GLU A 132 -19.37 3.54 20.84
CA GLU A 132 -18.65 4.48 19.99
C GLU A 132 -18.59 4.01 18.54
N ILE A 133 -18.53 2.68 18.32
CA ILE A 133 -18.60 2.10 16.97
C ILE A 133 -20.04 2.11 16.42
N ASN A 134 -21.07 1.93 17.26
CA ASN A 134 -22.47 1.86 16.82
C ASN A 134 -23.10 3.23 16.49
N GLY A 135 -22.51 4.33 16.95
CA GLY A 135 -23.00 5.69 16.69
C GLY A 135 -22.77 6.20 15.26
N ILE A 136 -21.94 5.51 14.46
CA ILE A 136 -21.62 5.91 13.08
C ILE A 136 -22.31 4.95 12.12
N SER A 137 -23.29 5.43 11.35
CA SER A 137 -24.10 4.66 10.40
C SER A 137 -23.35 4.21 9.13
N ALA A 138 -22.08 3.80 9.26
CA ALA A 138 -21.22 3.40 8.15
C ALA A 138 -21.13 1.87 8.04
N ARG A 139 -22.14 1.22 7.42
CA ARG A 139 -22.06 -0.21 7.05
C ARG A 139 -21.21 -0.38 5.78
N GLY A 140 -19.89 -0.43 5.93
CA GLY A 140 -18.93 -0.81 4.89
C GLY A 140 -17.85 -1.75 5.44
N LYS A 141 -17.18 -2.55 4.62
CA LYS A 141 -16.20 -3.59 5.07
C LYS A 141 -14.98 -3.07 5.88
N ARG A 142 -14.79 -1.75 6.05
CA ARG A 142 -13.62 -1.13 6.71
C ARG A 142 -13.94 -0.15 7.84
N TRP A 143 -15.19 -0.02 8.25
CA TRP A 143 -15.65 0.96 9.25
C TRP A 143 -14.91 0.90 10.60
N LEU A 144 -14.50 -0.29 11.06
CA LEU A 144 -13.72 -0.42 12.30
C LEU A 144 -12.33 0.25 12.22
N ARG A 145 -11.76 0.36 11.01
CA ARG A 145 -10.47 1.02 10.81
C ARG A 145 -10.58 2.52 11.09
N ASP A 146 -11.76 3.12 10.95
CA ASP A 146 -11.97 4.53 11.25
C ASP A 146 -11.83 4.84 12.75
N HIS A 147 -11.83 3.81 13.61
CA HIS A 147 -11.58 3.90 15.04
C HIS A 147 -10.14 3.49 15.45
N ILE A 148 -9.27 3.26 14.46
CA ILE A 148 -7.86 2.92 14.64
C ILE A 148 -7.00 4.03 14.02
N ARG A 149 -5.97 4.46 14.73
CA ARG A 149 -4.91 5.34 14.18
C ARG A 149 -3.81 4.45 13.60
N ASP A 150 -3.65 4.54 12.29
CA ASP A 150 -2.62 3.84 11.52
C ASP A 150 -1.45 4.78 11.18
N ASN A 151 -0.30 4.20 10.82
CA ASN A 151 0.93 4.90 10.41
C ASN A 151 1.58 5.74 11.53
N LEU A 152 1.46 5.30 12.78
CA LEU A 152 2.21 5.90 13.87
C LEU A 152 3.57 5.21 14.01
N THR A 153 4.60 6.01 14.23
CA THR A 153 5.95 5.54 14.53
C THR A 153 6.19 5.59 16.02
N PHE A 154 6.62 4.46 16.57
CA PHE A 154 6.86 4.28 17.99
C PHE A 154 8.32 3.92 18.26
N GLN A 155 8.77 4.24 19.47
CA GLN A 155 9.99 3.71 20.05
C GLN A 155 9.69 3.15 21.44
N SER A 156 10.49 2.18 21.85
CA SER A 156 10.42 1.57 23.17
C SER A 156 11.84 1.22 23.64
N TRP A 157 12.02 1.12 24.95
CA TRP A 157 13.31 0.72 25.53
C TRP A 157 13.64 -0.73 25.21
N LYS A 158 12.63 -1.61 25.22
CA LYS A 158 12.77 -3.04 24.97
C LYS A 158 12.37 -3.40 23.54
N ALA A 159 13.00 -4.42 22.98
CA ALA A 159 12.59 -4.96 21.70
C ALA A 159 11.11 -5.40 21.73
N ASN A 160 10.29 -4.82 20.85
CA ASN A 160 8.87 -5.16 20.67
C ASN A 160 7.97 -4.92 21.90
N ASP A 161 8.35 -4.02 22.81
CA ASP A 161 7.48 -3.62 23.92
C ASP A 161 6.50 -2.51 23.50
N ILE A 162 5.38 -2.96 22.94
CA ILE A 162 4.31 -2.10 22.41
C ILE A 162 3.54 -1.40 23.54
N GLN A 163 3.50 -1.98 24.74
CA GLN A 163 2.72 -1.43 25.85
C GLN A 163 3.43 -0.22 26.47
N LYS A 164 4.77 -0.27 26.57
CA LYS A 164 5.59 0.84 27.07
C LYS A 164 6.19 1.71 25.96
N SER A 165 5.73 1.56 24.72
CA SER A 165 6.20 2.38 23.60
C SER A 165 5.64 3.82 23.66
N TRP A 166 6.30 4.76 23.00
CA TRP A 166 5.87 6.15 22.84
C TRP A 166 5.87 6.60 21.37
N ILE A 167 4.96 7.52 21.02
CA ILE A 167 4.85 8.07 19.66
C ILE A 167 6.02 9.04 19.43
N VAL A 168 6.67 8.89 18.28
CA VAL A 168 7.81 9.72 17.84
C VAL A 168 7.37 10.71 16.78
N VAL A 169 7.80 11.97 16.93
CA VAL A 169 7.70 12.99 15.87
C VAL A 169 8.98 12.94 15.04
N ILE A 170 8.83 12.62 13.75
CA ILE A 170 9.94 12.65 12.80
C ILE A 170 9.99 14.05 12.18
N THR A 171 11.05 14.80 12.47
CA THR A 171 11.34 16.08 11.81
C THR A 171 12.08 15.83 10.49
N ASP A 172 11.84 16.66 9.46
CA ASP A 172 12.38 16.47 8.10
C ASP A 172 13.92 16.31 8.05
N ASP A 173 14.66 16.94 8.96
CA ASP A 173 16.13 16.81 9.05
C ASP A 173 16.63 15.38 9.34
N GLN A 174 15.78 14.52 9.93
CA GLN A 174 16.13 13.13 10.26
C GLN A 174 15.81 12.13 9.13
N GLN A 175 15.13 12.56 8.06
CA GLN A 175 14.95 11.74 6.85
C GLN A 175 16.26 11.62 6.05
N SER A 176 17.15 12.63 6.16
CA SER A 176 18.42 12.70 5.44
C SER A 176 19.43 11.61 5.86
N LEU A 177 19.46 11.25 7.15
CA LEU A 177 20.39 10.24 7.69
C LEU A 177 19.97 8.79 7.36
N GLN A 178 18.78 8.57 6.81
CA GLN A 178 18.26 7.23 6.49
C GLN A 178 18.61 6.72 5.09
N LYS A 179 19.19 7.55 4.22
CA LYS A 179 19.65 7.10 2.91
C LYS A 179 21.10 6.61 3.00
N GLY A 180 21.27 5.33 3.32
CA GLY A 180 22.43 4.58 2.82
C GLY A 180 22.53 4.72 1.29
N PRO A 181 23.69 4.45 0.66
CA PRO A 181 24.01 4.90 -0.69
C PRO A 181 22.90 4.50 -1.67
N ASP A 182 22.10 5.51 -2.00
CA ASP A 182 20.86 5.38 -2.75
C ASP A 182 21.25 5.02 -4.18
N ARG A 183 20.99 3.76 -4.57
CA ARG A 183 21.04 3.36 -5.97
C ARG A 183 19.85 4.07 -6.61
N SER A 184 20.08 5.27 -7.13
CA SER A 184 19.04 6.14 -7.65
C SER A 184 18.16 5.35 -8.63
N LEU A 185 16.95 5.01 -8.20
CA LEU A 185 15.92 4.57 -9.11
C LEU A 185 15.60 5.79 -9.95
N GLN A 186 15.97 5.71 -11.22
CA GLN A 186 15.80 6.75 -12.21
C GLN A 186 14.36 7.29 -12.13
N ALA A 187 14.23 8.60 -11.92
CA ALA A 187 12.95 9.26 -11.92
C ALA A 187 12.20 8.90 -13.21
N VAL A 188 10.91 8.57 -13.08
CA VAL A 188 10.04 8.34 -14.23
C VAL A 188 10.19 9.54 -15.18
N PRO A 189 10.53 9.33 -16.47
CA PRO A 189 10.73 10.42 -17.41
C PRO A 189 9.56 11.41 -17.37
N ASP A 190 9.85 12.71 -17.29
CA ASP A 190 8.86 13.78 -17.12
C ASP A 190 7.73 13.70 -18.16
N VAL A 191 8.03 13.19 -19.36
CA VAL A 191 7.08 12.92 -20.45
C VAL A 191 5.91 12.01 -20.02
N ILE A 192 6.18 10.97 -19.23
CA ILE A 192 5.14 10.02 -18.77
C ILE A 192 4.27 10.68 -17.70
N LYS A 193 4.87 11.52 -16.84
CA LYS A 193 4.17 12.26 -15.79
C LYS A 193 3.27 13.35 -16.38
N GLU A 194 3.76 14.09 -17.36
CA GLU A 194 2.99 15.09 -18.09
C GLU A 194 1.82 14.47 -18.87
N PHE A 195 2.05 13.34 -19.55
CA PHE A 195 0.99 12.63 -20.24
C PHE A 195 -0.12 12.13 -19.30
N ALA A 196 0.27 11.56 -18.15
CA ALA A 196 -0.68 11.12 -17.13
C ALA A 196 -1.48 12.30 -16.54
N GLN A 197 -0.83 13.43 -16.29
CA GLN A 197 -1.48 14.64 -15.81
C GLN A 197 -2.48 15.20 -16.83
N LYS A 198 -2.09 15.25 -18.12
CA LYS A 198 -2.94 15.68 -19.22
C LYS A 198 -4.23 14.86 -19.31
N LEU A 199 -4.11 13.53 -19.27
CA LEU A 199 -5.26 12.62 -19.26
C LEU A 199 -6.18 12.86 -18.06
N VAL A 200 -5.64 13.09 -16.87
CA VAL A 200 -6.42 13.36 -15.65
C VAL A 200 -7.17 14.69 -15.76
N SER A 201 -6.54 15.75 -16.28
CA SER A 201 -7.20 17.04 -16.51
C SER A 201 -8.31 16.96 -17.55
N GLU A 202 -8.11 16.20 -18.63
CA GLU A 202 -9.13 15.98 -19.66
C GLU A 202 -10.36 15.24 -19.11
N GLN A 203 -10.16 14.25 -18.22
CA GLN A 203 -11.27 13.55 -17.58
C GLN A 203 -12.05 14.44 -16.59
N ARG A 204 -11.36 15.30 -15.82
CA ARG A 204 -12.03 16.28 -14.95
C ARG A 204 -12.88 17.27 -15.74
N GLY A 205 -12.35 17.80 -16.84
CA GLY A 205 -13.10 18.70 -17.73
C GLY A 205 -14.34 18.05 -18.37
N ARG A 206 -14.34 16.72 -18.57
CA ARG A 206 -15.53 15.96 -19.02
C ARG A 206 -16.56 15.78 -17.91
N SER A 207 -16.12 15.56 -16.67
CA SER A 207 -17.02 15.43 -15.51
C SER A 207 -17.73 16.75 -15.17
N ASP A 208 -17.04 17.89 -15.28
CA ASP A 208 -17.65 19.20 -15.00
C ASP A 208 -18.67 19.65 -16.06
N LYS A 209 -18.50 19.20 -17.32
CA LYS A 209 -19.45 19.48 -18.41
C LYS A 209 -20.67 18.55 -18.43
N GLN A 210 -20.67 17.47 -17.63
CA GLN A 210 -21.74 16.48 -17.56
C GLN A 210 -22.59 16.65 -16.28
N GLN A 211 -22.93 17.90 -15.92
CA GLN A 211 -24.03 18.19 -15.00
C GLN A 211 -25.32 18.43 -15.81
N CYS A 212 -25.93 17.34 -16.25
CA CYS A 212 -27.36 17.35 -16.61
C CYS A 212 -28.07 16.38 -15.67
N SER A 213 -29.05 16.91 -14.92
CA SER A 213 -30.08 16.11 -14.25
C SER A 213 -30.87 15.33 -15.29
N PRO A 214 -31.29 14.09 -14.97
CA PRO A 214 -32.63 13.72 -15.41
C PRO A 214 -33.43 12.94 -14.36
N ASN A 215 -34.68 13.37 -14.21
CA ASN A 215 -35.78 12.57 -13.70
C ASN A 215 -35.84 11.23 -14.46
N PHE A 216 -35.85 10.12 -13.70
CA PHE A 216 -35.89 8.77 -14.25
C PHE A 216 -37.35 8.34 -14.52
N HIS A 217 -37.73 8.22 -15.79
CA HIS A 217 -38.88 7.45 -16.24
C HIS A 217 -38.42 6.50 -17.34
N GLY A 218 -38.17 5.25 -16.97
CA GLY A 218 -37.68 4.21 -17.87
C GLY A 218 -37.59 2.87 -17.14
N THR A 219 -38.54 1.99 -17.45
CA THR A 219 -38.76 0.70 -16.81
C THR A 219 -37.91 -0.38 -17.47
N LEU A 220 -36.73 -0.68 -16.90
CA LEU A 220 -36.00 -1.94 -17.13
C LEU A 220 -35.34 -2.38 -15.81
N GLY A 221 -35.36 -3.69 -15.52
CA GLY A 221 -35.08 -4.31 -14.21
C GLY A 221 -33.95 -3.68 -13.39
N LYS A 222 -34.34 -3.00 -12.30
CA LYS A 222 -33.49 -2.13 -11.47
C LYS A 222 -32.40 -2.82 -10.64
N LYS A 223 -32.18 -4.14 -10.65
CA LYS A 223 -31.26 -4.77 -9.67
C LYS A 223 -29.79 -4.87 -10.14
N GLU A 224 -29.50 -5.26 -11.38
CA GLU A 224 -28.10 -5.32 -11.87
C GLU A 224 -27.46 -3.93 -12.07
N LEU A 225 -28.26 -2.90 -12.37
CA LEU A 225 -27.77 -1.54 -12.62
C LEU A 225 -27.42 -0.74 -11.34
N LEU A 226 -27.68 -1.30 -10.16
CA LEU A 226 -27.46 -0.60 -8.87
C LEU A 226 -26.07 -0.80 -8.27
N THR A 227 -25.13 -1.46 -8.97
CA THR A 227 -23.77 -1.56 -8.45
C THR A 227 -23.13 -0.17 -8.39
N ASN A 228 -22.36 0.11 -7.32
CA ASN A 228 -21.62 1.39 -7.20
C ASN A 228 -20.68 1.64 -8.39
N TRP A 229 -20.25 0.59 -9.08
CA TRP A 229 -19.45 0.69 -10.30
C TRP A 229 -20.30 1.25 -11.46
N MET A 230 -21.45 0.63 -11.77
CA MET A 230 -22.39 1.12 -12.79
C MET A 230 -22.78 2.59 -12.57
N ARG A 231 -23.11 2.95 -11.33
CA ARG A 231 -23.47 4.34 -10.97
C ARG A 231 -22.33 5.35 -11.20
N ARG A 232 -21.09 4.96 -10.90
CA ARG A 232 -19.92 5.84 -11.05
C ARG A 232 -19.50 6.00 -12.49
N THR A 233 -19.57 4.92 -13.27
CA THR A 233 -19.14 4.94 -14.66
C THR A 233 -20.22 5.45 -15.61
N ARG A 234 -21.50 5.43 -15.19
CA ARG A 234 -22.66 5.86 -15.99
C ARG A 234 -22.73 5.17 -17.35
N TRP A 235 -22.36 3.88 -17.41
CA TRP A 235 -22.37 3.12 -18.66
C TRP A 235 -23.79 2.90 -19.19
N ASP A 236 -24.77 2.84 -18.30
CA ASP A 236 -26.18 2.73 -18.63
C ASP A 236 -26.68 3.97 -19.38
N GLU A 237 -26.27 5.17 -18.93
CA GLU A 237 -26.54 6.42 -19.65
C GLU A 237 -25.75 6.46 -20.97
N THR A 238 -24.47 6.10 -20.92
CA THR A 238 -23.55 6.16 -22.08
C THR A 238 -24.01 5.30 -23.25
N PHE A 239 -24.52 4.10 -22.97
CA PHE A 239 -24.98 3.14 -23.98
C PHE A 239 -26.51 3.03 -24.05
N SER A 240 -27.24 4.03 -23.51
CA SER A 240 -28.70 4.04 -23.48
C SER A 240 -29.32 3.98 -24.88
N GLN A 241 -28.70 4.66 -25.85
CA GLN A 241 -29.12 4.72 -27.25
C GLN A 241 -28.36 3.72 -28.15
N ALA A 242 -27.51 2.87 -27.58
CA ALA A 242 -26.67 1.97 -28.37
C ALA A 242 -27.42 0.70 -28.79
N ARG A 243 -27.07 0.19 -29.98
CA ARG A 243 -27.57 -1.09 -30.51
C ARG A 243 -26.87 -2.25 -29.81
N ARG A 244 -27.45 -2.71 -28.70
CA ARG A 244 -26.87 -3.73 -27.81
C ARG A 244 -26.55 -5.04 -28.53
N ASP A 245 -27.38 -5.44 -29.48
CA ASP A 245 -27.15 -6.59 -30.36
C ASP A 245 -25.83 -6.45 -31.11
N ILE A 246 -25.63 -5.31 -31.77
CA ILE A 246 -24.40 -5.01 -32.53
C ILE A 246 -23.19 -4.89 -31.59
N LEU A 247 -23.35 -4.29 -30.40
CA LEU A 247 -22.26 -4.20 -29.41
C LEU A 247 -21.76 -5.57 -28.96
N VAL A 248 -22.68 -6.52 -28.76
CA VAL A 248 -22.32 -7.89 -28.38
C VAL A 248 -21.53 -8.56 -29.50
N THR A 249 -22.01 -8.47 -30.74
CA THR A 249 -21.33 -9.07 -31.90
C THR A 249 -19.96 -8.44 -32.17
N LEU A 250 -19.84 -7.12 -32.04
CA LEU A 250 -18.56 -6.41 -32.13
C LEU A 250 -17.53 -6.93 -31.12
N SER A 251 -17.98 -7.43 -29.96
CA SER A 251 -17.11 -7.94 -28.90
C SER A 251 -16.68 -9.39 -29.09
N GLU A 252 -17.15 -10.12 -30.10
CA GLU A 252 -16.84 -11.54 -30.25
C GLU A 252 -15.37 -11.78 -30.62
N VAL A 253 -14.81 -12.90 -30.17
CA VAL A 253 -13.43 -13.25 -30.52
C VAL A 253 -13.42 -13.76 -31.97
N PRO A 254 -12.47 -13.32 -32.83
CA PRO A 254 -12.43 -13.71 -34.24
C PRO A 254 -12.32 -15.23 -34.38
N LEU A 255 -13.13 -15.77 -35.28
CA LEU A 255 -12.98 -17.12 -35.79
C LEU A 255 -12.31 -17.00 -37.16
N THR A 256 -11.23 -17.75 -37.39
CA THR A 256 -10.63 -17.84 -38.73
C THR A 256 -11.55 -18.64 -39.64
N THR A 257 -12.46 -17.95 -40.30
CA THR A 257 -13.33 -18.46 -41.36
C THR A 257 -12.97 -17.79 -42.67
N SER A 258 -13.23 -18.47 -43.79
CA SER A 258 -13.05 -17.90 -45.14
C SER A 258 -14.19 -16.92 -45.53
N GLN A 259 -15.00 -16.47 -44.56
CA GLN A 259 -16.19 -15.66 -44.77
C GLN A 259 -16.09 -14.35 -43.99
N PRO A 260 -16.61 -13.22 -44.51
CA PRO A 260 -16.69 -11.98 -43.76
C PRO A 260 -17.43 -12.18 -42.43
N PHE A 261 -16.94 -11.57 -41.35
CA PHE A 261 -17.57 -11.70 -40.05
C PHE A 261 -18.77 -10.75 -39.96
N TRP A 262 -19.97 -11.32 -39.86
CA TRP A 262 -21.21 -10.56 -39.80
C TRP A 262 -21.33 -9.84 -38.44
N ILE A 263 -21.52 -8.53 -38.47
CA ILE A 263 -21.65 -7.68 -37.27
C ILE A 263 -23.11 -7.38 -36.96
N GLY A 264 -23.92 -7.10 -37.99
CA GLY A 264 -25.31 -6.70 -37.80
C GLY A 264 -25.92 -6.02 -39.02
N VAL A 265 -27.13 -5.50 -38.86
CA VAL A 265 -27.82 -4.70 -39.89
C VAL A 265 -28.07 -3.29 -39.34
N HIS A 266 -27.68 -2.27 -40.12
CA HIS A 266 -27.90 -0.86 -39.82
C HIS A 266 -28.52 -0.17 -41.03
N ASP A 267 -29.66 0.50 -40.84
CA ASP A 267 -30.44 1.15 -41.90
C ASP A 267 -30.74 0.27 -43.13
N GLY A 268 -30.90 -1.05 -42.92
CA GLY A 268 -31.17 -2.03 -43.97
C GLY A 268 -29.92 -2.62 -44.64
N GLU A 269 -28.74 -2.05 -44.38
CA GLU A 269 -27.46 -2.50 -44.92
C GLU A 269 -26.76 -3.48 -43.96
N GLN A 270 -26.11 -4.50 -44.53
CA GLN A 270 -25.34 -5.46 -43.76
C GLN A 270 -23.96 -4.89 -43.40
N ILE A 271 -23.65 -4.83 -42.11
CA ILE A 271 -22.33 -4.50 -41.61
C ILE A 271 -21.56 -5.80 -41.42
N CYS A 272 -20.44 -5.92 -42.12
CA CYS A 272 -19.52 -7.05 -42.02
C CYS A 272 -18.09 -6.56 -41.84
N SER A 273 -17.30 -7.29 -41.05
CA SER A 273 -15.86 -7.13 -40.98
C SER A 273 -15.18 -7.96 -42.07
N PRO A 274 -14.26 -7.39 -42.87
CA PRO A 274 -13.57 -8.11 -43.93
C PRO A 274 -12.73 -9.27 -43.39
N VAL A 275 -12.64 -10.38 -44.15
CA VAL A 275 -11.82 -11.56 -43.80
C VAL A 275 -10.38 -11.18 -43.48
N LYS A 276 -9.80 -10.25 -44.27
CA LYS A 276 -8.43 -9.77 -44.06
C LYS A 276 -8.23 -9.17 -42.68
N ASP A 277 -9.21 -8.42 -42.19
CA ASP A 277 -9.09 -7.74 -40.90
C ASP A 277 -9.41 -8.68 -39.74
N GLU A 278 -10.34 -9.63 -39.91
CA GLU A 278 -10.55 -10.71 -38.94
C GLU A 278 -9.33 -11.62 -38.80
N CYS A 279 -8.63 -11.92 -39.89
CA CYS A 279 -7.36 -12.65 -39.85
C CYS A 279 -6.30 -11.88 -39.05
N LYS A 280 -6.18 -10.56 -39.24
CA LYS A 280 -5.27 -9.72 -38.42
C LYS A 280 -5.70 -9.71 -36.96
N LEU A 281 -7.00 -9.60 -36.68
CA LEU A 281 -7.54 -9.66 -35.31
C LEU A 281 -7.21 -10.99 -34.65
N ALA A 282 -7.32 -12.11 -35.36
CA ALA A 282 -6.95 -13.43 -34.85
C ALA A 282 -5.46 -13.50 -34.48
N LEU A 283 -4.58 -12.94 -35.31
CA LEU A 283 -3.15 -12.84 -35.00
C LEU A 283 -2.88 -11.96 -33.78
N ILE A 284 -3.55 -10.82 -33.66
CA ILE A 284 -3.43 -9.91 -32.51
C ILE A 284 -3.89 -10.62 -31.23
N VAL A 285 -5.03 -11.29 -31.26
CA VAL A 285 -5.57 -12.04 -30.12
C VAL A 285 -4.63 -13.18 -29.71
N GLN A 286 -4.03 -13.89 -30.68
CA GLN A 286 -3.03 -14.91 -30.40
C GLN A 286 -1.74 -14.33 -29.81
N ALA A 287 -1.30 -13.18 -30.31
CA ALA A 287 -0.14 -12.47 -29.75
C ALA A 287 -0.40 -12.00 -28.31
N LEU A 288 -1.64 -11.57 -28.03
CA LEU A 288 -2.08 -11.19 -26.69
C LEU A 288 -2.04 -12.37 -25.71
N ASP A 289 -2.43 -13.58 -26.13
CA ASP A 289 -2.27 -14.78 -25.30
C ASP A 289 -0.80 -15.03 -24.93
N ARG A 290 0.10 -14.98 -25.93
CA ARG A 290 1.54 -15.14 -25.71
C ARG A 290 2.10 -14.05 -24.79
N LEU A 291 1.60 -12.83 -24.91
CA LEU A 291 1.97 -11.73 -24.00
C LEU A 291 1.56 -12.06 -22.57
N PHE A 292 0.31 -12.49 -22.34
CA PHE A 292 -0.15 -12.88 -21.02
C PHE A 292 0.65 -14.04 -20.45
N ASP A 293 1.00 -15.05 -21.26
CA ASP A 293 1.81 -16.19 -20.83
C ASP A 293 3.22 -15.74 -20.40
N ARG A 294 3.85 -14.85 -21.19
CA ARG A 294 5.14 -14.26 -20.83
C ARG A 294 5.08 -13.40 -19.58
N CYS A 295 4.02 -12.62 -19.41
CA CYS A 295 3.80 -11.83 -18.20
C CYS A 295 3.61 -12.75 -17.00
N ALA A 296 2.86 -13.84 -17.15
CA ALA A 296 2.67 -14.82 -16.10
C ALA A 296 4.01 -15.47 -15.70
N ASP A 297 4.78 -15.92 -16.69
CA ASP A 297 6.11 -16.50 -16.49
C ASP A 297 7.07 -15.53 -15.79
N THR A 298 7.07 -14.26 -16.20
CA THR A 298 7.86 -13.20 -15.57
C THR A 298 7.49 -13.05 -14.10
N VAL A 299 6.18 -12.99 -13.78
CA VAL A 299 5.73 -12.86 -12.39
C VAL A 299 6.09 -14.09 -11.56
N MET A 300 6.01 -15.29 -12.12
CA MET A 300 6.37 -16.54 -11.42
C MET A 300 7.86 -16.59 -11.07
N HIS A 301 8.73 -16.06 -11.93
CA HIS A 301 10.17 -16.03 -11.72
C HIS A 301 10.68 -14.75 -11.03
N THR A 302 9.81 -13.77 -10.80
CA THR A 302 10.17 -12.54 -10.09
C THR A 302 10.20 -12.80 -8.58
N ASP A 303 11.28 -12.33 -7.94
CA ASP A 303 11.46 -12.47 -6.50
C ASP A 303 10.29 -11.88 -5.68
N VAL A 304 10.02 -12.49 -4.53
CA VAL A 304 8.93 -12.10 -3.63
C VAL A 304 9.05 -10.64 -3.19
N SER A 305 10.27 -10.14 -2.98
CA SER A 305 10.50 -8.74 -2.59
C SER A 305 9.98 -7.77 -3.66
N VAL A 306 10.34 -7.98 -4.93
CA VAL A 306 9.88 -7.16 -6.07
C VAL A 306 8.36 -7.29 -6.24
N ARG A 307 7.80 -8.50 -6.10
CA ARG A 307 6.34 -8.68 -6.18
C ARG A 307 5.57 -7.96 -5.07
N ARG A 308 6.15 -7.79 -3.89
CA ARG A 308 5.55 -6.97 -2.82
C ARG A 308 5.55 -5.48 -3.18
N TRP A 309 6.58 -5.00 -3.87
CA TRP A 309 6.61 -3.64 -4.41
C TRP A 309 5.57 -3.44 -5.51
N LEU A 310 5.44 -4.38 -6.45
CA LEU A 310 4.43 -4.32 -7.54
C LEU A 310 2.97 -4.23 -7.03
N ARG A 311 2.67 -4.86 -5.90
CA ARG A 311 1.34 -4.79 -5.27
C ARG A 311 1.13 -3.50 -4.47
N GLY A 312 2.20 -2.81 -4.11
CA GLY A 312 2.18 -1.59 -3.32
C GLY A 312 1.56 -0.44 -4.09
N ARG A 313 0.73 0.36 -3.42
CA ARG A 313 0.26 1.65 -3.95
C ARG A 313 1.29 2.77 -3.74
N PHE A 314 2.14 2.60 -2.74
CA PHE A 314 3.05 3.63 -2.25
C PHE A 314 4.48 3.33 -2.73
N PRO A 315 5.21 4.33 -3.25
CA PRO A 315 6.54 4.13 -3.84
C PRO A 315 7.65 3.97 -2.78
N ASP A 316 7.38 4.34 -1.53
CA ASP A 316 8.31 4.36 -0.41
C ASP A 316 8.30 3.06 0.43
N ARG A 317 7.30 2.18 0.22
CA ARG A 317 7.17 0.94 1.00
C ARG A 317 6.56 -0.23 0.24
N PRO A 318 7.05 -1.46 0.46
CA PRO A 318 6.48 -2.66 -0.14
C PRO A 318 5.15 -3.04 0.53
N TYR A 319 4.25 -3.68 -0.22
CA TYR A 319 3.03 -4.24 0.35
C TYR A 319 3.33 -5.49 1.21
N LYS A 320 2.47 -5.77 2.20
CA LYS A 320 2.67 -6.89 3.13
C LYS A 320 2.65 -8.26 2.45
N ALA A 321 1.91 -8.39 1.35
CA ALA A 321 1.78 -9.62 0.57
C ALA A 321 2.35 -9.42 -0.84
N PRO A 322 2.95 -10.45 -1.47
CA PRO A 322 3.38 -10.34 -2.86
C PRO A 322 2.18 -10.15 -3.80
N PHE A 323 2.44 -9.56 -4.97
CA PHE A 323 1.56 -9.70 -6.12
C PHE A 323 1.50 -11.18 -6.54
N GLU A 324 0.29 -11.68 -6.74
CA GLU A 324 0.04 -13.06 -7.14
C GLU A 324 -0.92 -13.06 -8.31
N LEU A 325 -0.67 -13.96 -9.25
CA LEU A 325 -1.57 -14.20 -10.37
C LEU A 325 -2.83 -14.92 -9.87
N ILE A 326 -3.88 -14.84 -10.67
CA ILE A 326 -5.15 -15.50 -10.38
C ILE A 326 -4.92 -17.02 -10.37
N MET A 327 -5.00 -17.64 -9.19
CA MET A 327 -4.67 -19.06 -9.03
C MET A 327 -5.63 -20.03 -9.73
N ARG A 328 -6.84 -19.58 -10.10
CA ARG A 328 -7.86 -20.41 -10.75
C ARG A 328 -7.82 -20.22 -12.26
N SER A 329 -7.46 -21.28 -12.99
CA SER A 329 -7.42 -21.31 -14.46
C SER A 329 -8.75 -20.90 -15.12
N ALA A 330 -9.88 -21.24 -14.52
CA ALA A 330 -11.21 -20.82 -14.99
C ALA A 330 -11.40 -19.30 -14.90
N SER A 331 -10.97 -18.69 -13.80
CA SER A 331 -11.07 -17.23 -13.62
C SER A 331 -10.09 -16.50 -14.52
N GLU A 332 -8.87 -16.99 -14.66
CA GLU A 332 -7.87 -16.45 -15.59
C GLU A 332 -8.38 -16.48 -17.04
N SER A 333 -8.91 -17.62 -17.48
CA SER A 333 -9.51 -17.78 -18.81
C SER A 333 -10.63 -16.75 -19.05
N GLN A 334 -11.45 -16.49 -18.03
CA GLN A 334 -12.52 -15.49 -18.13
C GLN A 334 -11.95 -14.07 -18.29
N TYR A 335 -10.94 -13.68 -17.51
CA TYR A 335 -10.32 -12.35 -17.66
C TYR A 335 -9.64 -12.18 -19.01
N ARG A 336 -8.89 -13.18 -19.47
CA ARG A 336 -8.27 -13.17 -20.80
C ARG A 336 -9.33 -13.03 -21.89
N LYS A 337 -10.43 -13.78 -21.78
CA LYS A 337 -11.57 -13.69 -22.70
C LYS A 337 -12.14 -12.27 -22.73
N GLU A 338 -12.46 -11.68 -21.59
CA GLU A 338 -13.02 -10.32 -21.56
C GLU A 338 -12.05 -9.25 -22.11
N PHE A 339 -10.74 -9.41 -21.89
CA PHE A 339 -9.75 -8.51 -22.48
C PHE A 339 -9.68 -8.64 -24.01
N LYS A 340 -9.71 -9.87 -24.54
CA LYS A 340 -9.79 -10.13 -25.98
C LYS A 340 -11.05 -9.50 -26.58
N ARG A 341 -12.21 -9.72 -25.93
CA ARG A 341 -13.49 -9.15 -26.36
C ARG A 341 -13.47 -7.62 -26.39
N CYS A 342 -12.88 -6.99 -25.37
CA CYS A 342 -12.68 -5.55 -25.33
C CYS A 342 -11.81 -5.05 -26.49
N LEU A 343 -10.70 -5.74 -26.77
CA LEU A 343 -9.81 -5.37 -27.87
C LEU A 343 -10.49 -5.52 -29.24
N CYS A 344 -11.16 -6.66 -29.48
CA CYS A 344 -11.91 -6.91 -30.70
C CYS A 344 -13.01 -5.86 -30.89
N PHE A 345 -13.74 -5.53 -29.83
CA PHE A 345 -14.75 -4.47 -29.85
C PHE A 345 -14.19 -3.16 -30.37
N TRP A 346 -13.09 -2.66 -29.77
CA TRP A 346 -12.52 -1.38 -30.16
C TRP A 346 -11.95 -1.40 -31.57
N LEU A 347 -11.20 -2.44 -31.93
CA LEU A 347 -10.60 -2.52 -33.27
C LEU A 347 -11.65 -2.62 -34.37
N ARG A 348 -12.76 -3.33 -34.15
CA ARG A 348 -13.88 -3.35 -35.10
C ARG A 348 -14.61 -2.01 -35.16
N VAL A 349 -14.87 -1.37 -34.02
CA VAL A 349 -15.48 -0.03 -33.98
C VAL A 349 -14.66 1.00 -34.75
N LEU A 350 -13.33 0.94 -34.67
CA LEU A 350 -12.43 1.83 -35.42
C LEU A 350 -12.45 1.57 -36.93
N GLN A 351 -12.86 0.39 -37.38
CA GLN A 351 -13.01 0.04 -38.79
C GLN A 351 -14.41 0.29 -39.35
N LEU A 352 -15.40 0.55 -38.50
CA LEU A 352 -16.74 0.87 -38.95
C LEU A 352 -16.78 2.20 -39.71
N PRO A 353 -17.69 2.36 -40.69
CA PRO A 353 -17.90 3.64 -41.34
C PRO A 353 -18.23 4.74 -40.32
N LYS A 354 -17.60 5.90 -40.46
CA LYS A 354 -17.80 7.06 -39.57
C LYS A 354 -19.26 7.42 -39.28
N PRO A 355 -20.21 7.39 -40.24
CA PRO A 355 -21.61 7.71 -39.94
C PRO A 355 -22.33 6.62 -39.13
N VAL A 356 -21.84 5.38 -39.16
CA VAL A 356 -22.46 4.23 -38.49
C VAL A 356 -22.09 4.18 -37.01
N VAL A 357 -20.89 4.64 -36.64
CA VAL A 357 -20.39 4.55 -35.26
C VAL A 357 -21.30 5.23 -34.22
N PRO A 358 -21.79 6.47 -34.42
CA PRO A 358 -22.73 7.09 -33.48
C PRO A 358 -24.04 6.31 -33.33
N SER A 359 -24.57 5.80 -34.44
CA SER A 359 -25.84 5.05 -34.46
C SER A 359 -25.72 3.69 -33.78
N VAL A 360 -24.56 3.04 -33.87
CA VAL A 360 -24.30 1.74 -33.24
C VAL A 360 -23.95 1.90 -31.76
N THR A 361 -23.06 2.84 -31.43
CA THR A 361 -22.51 2.98 -30.07
C THR A 361 -23.28 3.97 -29.19
N GLY A 362 -24.28 4.66 -29.73
CA GLY A 362 -25.06 5.70 -29.06
C GLY A 362 -24.33 7.04 -28.91
N ARG A 363 -23.08 7.15 -29.40
CA ARG A 363 -22.29 8.40 -29.37
C ARG A 363 -21.19 8.42 -30.43
N GLY A 364 -20.79 9.61 -30.87
CA GLY A 364 -19.62 9.75 -31.74
C GLY A 364 -18.30 9.49 -30.99
N LEU A 365 -17.29 8.99 -31.71
CA LEU A 365 -15.90 8.99 -31.23
C LEU A 365 -15.39 10.44 -31.17
N SER A 366 -14.73 10.80 -30.07
CA SER A 366 -14.08 12.12 -29.91
C SER A 366 -12.86 12.26 -30.84
N GLY A 367 -12.45 13.50 -31.17
CA GLY A 367 -11.30 13.76 -32.06
C GLY A 367 -10.06 12.91 -31.76
N PRO A 368 -9.56 12.86 -30.50
CA PRO A 368 -8.40 12.04 -30.13
C PRO A 368 -8.61 10.51 -30.20
N GLN A 369 -9.84 10.04 -30.43
CA GLN A 369 -10.15 8.62 -30.61
C GLN A 369 -10.28 8.25 -32.08
N ARG A 370 -10.20 9.23 -32.98
CA ARG A 370 -10.25 9.06 -34.44
C ARG A 370 -8.86 9.06 -35.07
N ASP A 371 -7.91 9.73 -34.40
CA ASP A 371 -6.48 9.78 -34.71
C ASP A 371 -5.75 8.67 -33.93
#